data_AF-A0AAN0SBB4-F1
#
_entry.id   AF-A0AAN0SBB4-F1
#
_cell.length_a   1.000
_cell.length_b   1.000
_cell.length_c   1.000
_cell.angle_alpha   90.00
_cell.angle_beta   90.00
_cell.angle_gamma   90.00
#
_symmetry.space_group_name_H-M   'P 1'
#
loop_
_entity.id
_entity.type
_entity.pdbx_description
1 polymer ?
#
loop_
_entity_poly.entity_id
_entity_poly.type
_entity_poly.pdbx_seq_one_letter_code
_entity_poly.pdbx_strand_id
1 'polypeptide(L)'
;MLILSVFLIFIGIVLYFTVVVDMFKQKIWLGFLGLFLFPFTYYHAFKNYTGNKLRMGLLLVVTTLVPFTYIQLELSAAGSELEPFLTSVGESNLLSCSLESSVTSSGGVTFYTLFCSSKLSESLKYASESELVDVYWKNIIQPALSVYRDSFGKVEGKGVVLGIKSPSSLMACYKIENPGNVIEAWSSGLSEPCG
;
A
#
# COMPACT_ATOMS: atom_id res chain seq x y z
N MET A 1 -12.23 1.63 10.69
CA MET A 1 -12.28 1.59 9.20
C MET A 1 -12.03 0.18 8.67
N LEU A 2 -11.09 -0.60 9.25
CA LEU A 2 -10.84 -2.01 8.88
C LEU A 2 -12.10 -2.89 8.74
N ILE A 3 -13.06 -2.77 9.67
CA ILE A 3 -14.32 -3.54 9.63
C ILE A 3 -15.15 -3.21 8.38
N LEU A 4 -15.20 -1.93 7.98
CA LEU A 4 -15.91 -1.50 6.78
C LEU A 4 -15.20 -2.00 5.52
N SER A 5 -13.87 -1.92 5.48
CA SER A 5 -13.08 -2.43 4.35
C SER A 5 -13.24 -3.95 4.20
N VAL A 6 -13.15 -4.71 5.29
CA VAL A 6 -13.37 -6.17 5.31
C VAL A 6 -14.79 -6.50 4.89
N PHE A 7 -15.79 -5.73 5.34
CA PHE A 7 -17.18 -5.91 4.95
C PHE A 7 -17.42 -5.61 3.46
N LEU A 8 -16.80 -4.56 2.91
CA LEU A 8 -16.87 -4.23 1.48
C LEU A 8 -16.16 -5.27 0.62
N ILE A 9 -15.02 -5.78 1.06
CA ILE A 9 -14.32 -6.90 0.40
C ILE A 9 -15.19 -8.15 0.42
N PHE A 10 -15.80 -8.48 1.57
CA PHE A 10 -16.68 -9.63 1.71
C PHE A 10 -17.92 -9.51 0.80
N ILE A 11 -18.57 -8.33 0.77
CA ILE A 11 -19.66 -8.04 -0.16
C ILE A 11 -19.18 -8.17 -1.61
N GLY A 12 -18.03 -7.59 -1.95
CA GLY A 12 -17.45 -7.68 -3.29
C GLY A 12 -17.21 -9.13 -3.72
N ILE A 13 -16.69 -9.97 -2.81
CA ILE A 13 -16.50 -11.41 -3.03
C ILE A 13 -17.84 -12.10 -3.24
N VAL A 14 -18.83 -11.88 -2.37
CA VAL A 14 -20.16 -12.52 -2.48
C VAL A 14 -20.88 -12.12 -3.78
N LEU A 15 -20.84 -10.83 -4.14
CA LEU A 15 -21.41 -10.34 -5.39
C LEU A 15 -20.65 -10.94 -6.58
N TYR A 16 -19.32 -11.04 -6.52
CA TYR A 16 -18.51 -11.67 -7.56
C TYR A 16 -18.85 -13.14 -7.76
N PHE A 17 -18.95 -13.91 -6.68
CA PHE A 17 -19.40 -15.31 -6.71
C PHE A 17 -20.80 -15.43 -7.33
N THR A 18 -21.69 -14.51 -7.00
CA THR A 18 -23.04 -14.46 -7.59
C THR A 18 -22.97 -14.25 -9.11
N VAL A 19 -22.09 -13.37 -9.57
CA VAL A 19 -21.87 -13.15 -11.02
C VAL A 19 -21.31 -14.40 -11.68
N VAL A 20 -20.27 -15.01 -11.11
CA VAL A 20 -19.63 -16.21 -11.66
C VAL A 20 -20.59 -17.40 -11.72
N VAL A 21 -21.32 -17.67 -10.63
CA VAL A 21 -22.26 -18.80 -10.56
C VAL A 21 -23.40 -18.63 -11.56
N ASP A 22 -23.96 -17.43 -11.70
CA ASP A 22 -25.10 -17.23 -12.59
C ASP A 22 -24.70 -17.10 -14.07
N MET A 23 -23.55 -16.49 -14.37
CA MET A 23 -23.04 -16.38 -15.75
C MET A 23 -22.48 -17.71 -16.28
N PHE A 24 -21.84 -18.52 -15.42
CA PHE A 24 -21.17 -19.76 -15.85
C PHE A 24 -21.91 -21.04 -15.42
N LYS A 25 -22.93 -20.97 -14.55
CA LYS A 25 -23.80 -22.08 -14.11
C LYS A 25 -23.01 -23.36 -13.78
N GLN A 26 -23.18 -24.43 -14.55
CA GLN A 26 -22.49 -25.72 -14.33
C GLN A 26 -20.98 -25.69 -14.64
N LYS A 27 -20.50 -24.62 -15.29
CA LYS A 27 -19.09 -24.41 -15.68
C LYS A 27 -18.40 -23.37 -14.81
N ILE A 28 -18.70 -23.34 -13.50
CA ILE A 28 -18.07 -22.43 -12.52
C ILE A 28 -16.53 -22.44 -12.60
N TRP A 29 -15.92 -23.58 -12.92
CA TRP A 29 -14.46 -23.70 -13.10
C TRP A 29 -13.90 -22.77 -14.20
N LEU A 30 -14.65 -22.54 -15.29
CA LEU A 30 -14.29 -21.56 -16.33
C LEU A 30 -14.44 -20.12 -15.84
N GLY A 31 -15.37 -19.86 -14.92
CA GLY A 31 -15.51 -18.56 -14.28
C GLY A 31 -14.34 -18.22 -13.35
N PHE A 32 -13.80 -19.22 -12.64
CA PHE A 32 -12.55 -19.09 -11.88
C PHE A 32 -11.32 -18.93 -12.79
N LEU A 33 -11.26 -19.64 -13.92
CA LEU A 33 -10.23 -19.41 -14.94
C LEU A 33 -10.31 -17.98 -15.50
N GLY A 34 -11.52 -17.43 -15.57
CA GLY A 34 -11.76 -16.05 -15.96
C GLY A 34 -11.25 -14.99 -14.98
N LEU A 35 -10.94 -15.38 -13.74
CA LEU A 35 -10.30 -14.54 -12.72
C LEU A 35 -8.83 -14.25 -13.10
N PHE A 36 -8.14 -15.21 -13.73
CA PHE A 36 -6.78 -15.04 -14.24
C PHE A 36 -6.72 -14.38 -15.62
N LEU A 37 -7.77 -14.56 -16.43
CA LEU A 37 -7.84 -14.07 -17.82
C LEU A 37 -8.70 -12.81 -17.99
N PHE A 38 -8.92 -12.08 -16.89
CA PHE A 38 -9.62 -10.80 -16.93
C PHE A 38 -8.86 -9.83 -17.85
N PRO A 39 -9.51 -9.13 -18.81
CA PRO A 39 -10.95 -8.97 -19.02
C PRO A 39 -11.58 -9.86 -20.14
N PHE A 40 -10.79 -10.67 -20.84
CA PHE A 40 -11.22 -11.34 -22.09
C PHE A 40 -12.30 -12.40 -21.89
N THR A 41 -12.17 -13.22 -20.86
CA THR A 41 -13.15 -14.27 -20.50
C THR A 41 -14.49 -13.68 -20.07
N TYR A 42 -14.47 -12.54 -19.40
CA TYR A 42 -15.66 -11.85 -18.92
C TYR A 42 -16.45 -11.22 -20.07
N TYR A 43 -15.77 -10.59 -21.03
CA TYR A 43 -16.43 -10.02 -22.21
C TYR A 43 -17.17 -11.09 -23.01
N HIS A 44 -16.54 -12.24 -23.26
CA HIS A 44 -17.16 -13.35 -23.98
C HIS A 44 -18.33 -13.98 -23.22
N ALA A 45 -18.19 -14.16 -21.91
CA ALA A 45 -19.27 -14.68 -21.06
C ALA A 45 -20.45 -13.71 -21.01
N PHE A 46 -20.21 -12.40 -20.91
CA PHE A 46 -21.26 -11.38 -20.88
C PHE A 46 -21.98 -11.25 -22.23
N LYS A 47 -21.25 -11.32 -23.35
CA LYS A 47 -21.83 -11.28 -24.69
C LYS A 47 -22.84 -12.42 -24.90
N ASN A 48 -22.50 -13.62 -24.40
CA ASN A 48 -23.29 -14.83 -24.54
C ASN A 48 -24.27 -15.09 -23.37
N TYR A 49 -24.28 -14.22 -22.36
CA TYR A 49 -25.19 -14.35 -21.21
C TYR A 49 -26.63 -14.05 -21.63
N THR A 50 -27.57 -14.94 -21.31
CA THR A 50 -28.98 -14.82 -21.70
C THR A 50 -29.90 -14.37 -20.57
N GLY A 51 -29.37 -14.17 -19.36
CA GLY A 51 -30.12 -13.67 -18.20
C GLY A 51 -30.27 -12.15 -18.20
N ASN A 52 -30.55 -11.57 -17.02
CA ASN A 52 -30.74 -10.13 -16.88
C ASN A 52 -29.39 -9.38 -16.98
N LYS A 53 -29.01 -9.02 -18.21
CA LYS A 53 -27.75 -8.32 -18.53
C LYS A 53 -27.57 -7.01 -17.78
N LEU A 54 -28.65 -6.28 -17.50
CA LEU A 54 -28.59 -5.00 -16.80
C LEU A 54 -28.23 -5.20 -15.32
N ARG A 55 -28.91 -6.15 -14.65
CA ARG A 55 -28.57 -6.52 -13.28
C ARG A 55 -27.13 -7.03 -13.17
N MET A 56 -26.71 -7.85 -14.14
CA MET A 56 -25.41 -8.50 -14.06
C MET A 56 -24.24 -7.59 -14.44
N GLY A 57 -24.44 -6.68 -15.39
CA GLY A 57 -23.53 -5.59 -15.67
C GLY A 57 -23.35 -4.65 -14.47
N LEU A 58 -24.44 -4.34 -13.75
CA LEU A 58 -24.37 -3.47 -12.57
C LEU A 58 -23.62 -4.16 -11.40
N LEU A 59 -23.90 -5.44 -11.16
CA LEU A 59 -23.15 -6.24 -10.17
C LEU A 59 -21.64 -6.28 -10.49
N LEU A 60 -21.29 -6.45 -11.77
CA LEU A 60 -19.90 -6.41 -12.23
C LEU A 60 -19.20 -5.08 -11.94
N VAL A 61 -19.88 -3.98 -12.28
CA VAL A 61 -19.39 -2.64 -12.04
C VAL A 61 -19.19 -2.41 -10.54
N VAL A 62 -20.14 -2.83 -9.70
CA VAL A 62 -20.03 -2.72 -8.23
C VAL A 62 -18.85 -3.55 -7.70
N THR A 63 -18.68 -4.79 -8.16
CA THR A 63 -17.60 -5.68 -7.70
C THR A 63 -16.20 -5.19 -8.06
N THR A 64 -16.05 -4.41 -9.13
CA THR A 64 -14.75 -3.94 -9.62
C THR A 64 -14.46 -2.51 -9.20
N LEU A 65 -15.42 -1.59 -9.36
CA LEU A 65 -15.22 -0.17 -9.07
C LEU A 65 -15.23 0.12 -7.57
N VAL A 66 -16.12 -0.47 -6.76
CA VAL A 66 -16.26 -0.10 -5.35
C VAL A 66 -14.98 -0.39 -4.53
N PRO A 67 -14.33 -1.55 -4.67
CA PRO A 67 -13.06 -1.79 -3.98
C PRO A 67 -11.95 -0.84 -4.46
N PHE A 68 -11.87 -0.60 -5.77
CA PHE A 68 -10.86 0.29 -6.34
C PHE A 68 -11.03 1.73 -5.87
N THR A 69 -12.25 2.28 -5.93
CA THR A 69 -12.52 3.65 -5.46
C THR A 69 -12.30 3.80 -3.97
N TYR A 70 -12.61 2.77 -3.18
CA TYR A 70 -12.32 2.76 -1.75
C TYR A 70 -10.82 2.81 -1.46
N ILE A 71 -10.00 1.99 -2.15
CA ILE A 71 -8.53 2.01 -2.01
C ILE A 71 -7.96 3.38 -2.38
N GLN A 72 -8.45 3.98 -3.47
CA GLN A 72 -8.02 5.32 -3.89
C GLN A 72 -8.40 6.40 -2.87
N LEU A 73 -9.58 6.27 -2.25
CA LEU A 73 -10.02 7.19 -1.20
C LEU A 73 -9.13 7.09 0.05
N GLU A 74 -8.77 5.88 0.47
CA GLU A 74 -7.85 5.63 1.59
C GLU A 74 -6.43 6.17 1.29
N LEU A 75 -5.91 5.95 0.08
CA LEU A 75 -4.61 6.50 -0.35
C LEU A 75 -4.64 8.03 -0.40
N SER A 76 -5.73 8.63 -0.88
CA SER A 76 -5.90 10.08 -0.89
C SER A 76 -5.97 10.67 0.52
N ALA A 77 -6.70 10.03 1.43
CA ALA A 77 -6.76 10.44 2.82
C ALA A 77 -5.37 10.31 3.48
N ALA A 78 -4.67 9.21 3.24
CA ALA A 78 -3.31 9.01 3.70
C ALA A 78 -2.35 10.10 3.20
N GLY A 79 -2.45 10.47 1.92
CA GLY A 79 -1.66 11.57 1.35
C GLY A 79 -1.85 12.87 2.11
N SER A 80 -3.10 13.25 2.40
CA SER A 80 -3.40 14.48 3.16
C SER A 80 -2.91 14.43 4.61
N GLU A 81 -2.93 13.25 5.25
CA GLU A 81 -2.44 13.08 6.61
C GLU A 81 -0.91 13.08 6.70
N LEU A 82 -0.24 12.55 5.67
CA LEU A 82 1.22 12.48 5.57
C LEU A 82 1.85 13.79 5.09
N GLU A 83 1.09 14.63 4.36
CA GLU A 83 1.58 15.89 3.79
C GLU A 83 2.32 16.80 4.79
N PRO A 84 1.87 17.00 6.04
CA PRO A 84 2.60 17.82 7.02
C PRO A 84 3.97 17.25 7.37
N PHE A 85 4.07 15.92 7.48
CA PHE A 85 5.34 15.22 7.71
C PHE A 85 6.26 15.39 6.50
N LEU A 86 5.76 15.07 5.30
CA LEU A 86 6.51 15.11 4.04
C LEU A 86 7.04 16.51 3.73
N THR A 87 6.24 17.54 3.97
CA THR A 87 6.63 18.95 3.78
C THR A 87 7.75 19.33 4.74
N SER A 88 7.59 19.00 6.03
CA SER A 88 8.57 19.36 7.07
C SER A 88 9.94 18.68 6.86
N VAL A 89 9.96 17.40 6.46
CA VAL A 89 11.21 16.69 6.15
C VAL A 89 11.85 17.15 4.83
N GLY A 90 11.02 17.63 3.88
CA GLY A 90 11.47 18.24 2.63
C GLY A 90 12.12 19.61 2.84
N GLU A 91 11.49 20.49 3.61
CA GLU A 91 12.01 21.84 3.93
C GLU A 91 13.32 21.79 4.70
N SER A 92 13.44 20.84 5.65
CA SER A 92 14.68 20.59 6.38
C SER A 92 15.79 19.94 5.52
N ASN A 93 15.53 19.67 4.23
CA ASN A 93 16.43 18.98 3.30
C ASN A 93 16.91 17.60 3.79
N LEU A 94 16.22 17.01 4.77
CA LEU A 94 16.58 15.72 5.35
C LEU A 94 16.18 14.57 4.42
N LEU A 95 14.94 14.61 3.92
CA LEU A 95 14.33 13.55 3.12
C LEU A 95 13.43 14.14 2.03
N SER A 96 13.47 13.53 0.84
CA SER A 96 12.47 13.71 -0.20
C SER A 96 11.77 12.36 -0.42
N CYS A 97 10.49 12.28 -0.08
CA CYS A 97 9.72 11.04 -0.02
C CYS A 97 8.50 11.10 -0.93
N SER A 98 8.14 9.96 -1.53
CA SER A 98 6.90 9.75 -2.28
C SER A 98 6.11 8.60 -1.68
N LEU A 99 4.79 8.75 -1.62
CA LEU A 99 3.87 7.70 -1.21
C LEU A 99 3.78 6.62 -2.28
N GLU A 100 4.03 5.38 -1.87
CA GLU A 100 3.78 4.22 -2.72
C GLU A 100 2.34 3.75 -2.60
N SER A 101 1.87 3.08 -3.64
CA SER A 101 0.51 2.51 -3.68
C SER A 101 0.32 1.28 -2.77
N SER A 102 1.31 0.96 -1.94
CA SER A 102 1.28 -0.18 -1.01
C SER A 102 0.81 0.26 0.38
N VAL A 103 -0.25 -0.42 0.84
CA VAL A 103 -0.81 -0.28 2.19
C VAL A 103 -0.84 -1.66 2.82
N THR A 104 -0.20 -1.80 3.98
CA THR A 104 -0.23 -3.05 4.75
C THR A 104 -0.92 -2.83 6.08
N SER A 105 -1.59 -3.86 6.61
CA SER A 105 -2.19 -3.79 7.95
C SER A 105 -1.67 -4.93 8.81
N SER A 106 -1.21 -4.59 10.01
CA SER A 106 -0.70 -5.54 10.99
C SER A 106 -1.16 -5.12 12.38
N GLY A 107 -1.73 -6.04 13.16
CA GLY A 107 -2.13 -5.75 14.55
C GLY A 107 -3.20 -4.66 14.70
N GLY A 108 -3.98 -4.35 13.66
CA GLY A 108 -4.95 -3.25 13.67
C GLY A 108 -4.36 -1.88 13.34
N VAL A 109 -3.05 -1.82 13.03
CA VAL A 109 -2.36 -0.62 12.55
C VAL A 109 -2.25 -0.67 11.03
N THR A 110 -2.52 0.45 10.36
CA THR A 110 -2.33 0.62 8.93
C THR A 110 -0.98 1.29 8.65
N PHE A 111 -0.14 0.65 7.84
CA PHE A 111 1.16 1.17 7.43
C PHE A 111 1.14 1.64 5.99
N TYR A 112 1.61 2.86 5.77
CA TYR A 112 1.82 3.42 4.44
C TYR A 112 3.29 3.31 4.05
N THR A 113 3.57 2.74 2.88
CA THR A 113 4.94 2.63 2.39
C THR A 113 5.36 3.94 1.71
N LEU A 114 6.51 4.45 2.11
CA LEU A 114 7.11 5.68 1.60
C LEU A 114 8.50 5.36 1.08
N PHE A 115 8.80 5.76 -0.16
CA PHE A 115 10.15 5.68 -0.69
C PHE A 115 10.79 7.06 -0.70
N CYS A 116 11.96 7.12 -0.10
CA CYS A 116 12.66 8.35 0.21
C CYS A 116 14.07 8.34 -0.34
N SER A 117 14.55 9.53 -0.69
CA SER A 117 15.94 9.82 -0.98
C SER A 117 16.45 10.87 0.01
N SER A 118 17.72 10.77 0.39
CA SER A 118 18.40 11.77 1.20
C SER A 118 19.70 12.18 0.53
N LYS A 119 20.03 13.47 0.58
CA LYS A 119 21.34 13.96 0.14
C LYS A 119 22.48 13.40 1.00
N LEU A 120 22.20 13.06 2.25
CA LEU A 120 23.17 12.44 3.17
C LEU A 120 23.51 11.01 2.77
N SER A 121 22.63 10.32 2.03
CA SER A 121 22.86 8.93 1.60
C SER A 121 24.14 8.76 0.79
N GLU A 122 24.56 9.79 0.04
CA GLU A 122 25.78 9.76 -0.79
C GLU A 122 27.08 9.98 0.01
N SER A 123 27.01 10.65 1.15
CA SER A 123 28.19 10.96 1.98
C SER A 123 28.42 9.93 3.09
N LEU A 124 27.38 9.19 3.48
CA LEU A 124 27.44 8.16 4.51
C LEU A 124 28.06 6.87 3.96
N LYS A 125 29.16 6.44 4.59
CA LYS A 125 29.86 5.20 4.26
C LYS A 125 29.44 4.08 5.20
N TYR A 126 29.34 2.88 4.66
CA TYR A 126 29.04 1.63 5.37
C TYR A 126 29.78 0.49 4.65
N ALA A 127 30.19 -0.54 5.39
CA ALA A 127 30.93 -1.69 4.88
C ALA A 127 30.06 -2.93 4.67
N SER A 128 28.82 -2.93 5.18
CA SER A 128 27.88 -4.06 5.08
C SER A 128 26.42 -3.60 5.05
N GLU A 129 25.51 -4.50 4.66
CA GLU A 129 24.07 -4.20 4.64
C GLU A 129 23.49 -3.96 6.04
N SER A 130 23.99 -4.68 7.05
CA SER A 130 23.58 -4.44 8.44
C SER A 130 24.02 -3.07 8.93
N GLU A 131 25.23 -2.64 8.54
CA GLU A 131 25.75 -1.33 8.92
C GLU A 131 25.02 -0.19 8.20
N LEU A 132 24.54 -0.40 6.97
CA LEU A 132 23.71 0.56 6.24
C LEU A 132 22.50 0.99 7.09
N VAL A 133 21.78 0.03 7.68
CA VAL A 133 20.59 0.30 8.51
C VAL A 133 20.98 1.11 9.75
N ASP A 134 22.04 0.76 10.45
CA ASP A 134 22.46 1.49 11.65
C ASP A 134 22.98 2.91 11.34
N VAL A 135 23.68 3.08 10.23
CA VAL A 135 24.22 4.38 9.80
C VAL A 135 23.09 5.32 9.39
N TYR A 136 22.12 4.83 8.61
CA TYR A 136 20.98 5.65 8.18
C TYR A 136 20.03 5.93 9.33
N TRP A 137 19.87 4.99 10.27
CA TRP A 137 19.13 5.20 11.50
C TRP A 137 19.62 6.44 12.25
N LYS A 138 20.92 6.49 12.59
CA LYS A 138 21.51 7.55 13.41
C LYS A 138 21.50 8.91 12.72
N ASN A 139 21.77 8.92 11.42
CA ASN A 139 22.04 10.17 10.70
C ASN A 139 20.81 10.75 9.98
N ILE A 140 19.81 9.92 9.65
CA ILE A 140 18.66 10.33 8.84
C ILE A 140 17.35 10.10 9.59
N ILE A 141 17.10 8.88 10.09
CA ILE A 141 15.81 8.53 10.70
C ILE A 141 15.64 9.19 12.07
N GLN A 142 16.63 9.06 12.95
CA GLN A 142 16.53 9.59 14.32
C GLN A 142 16.24 11.10 14.34
N PRO A 143 16.86 11.95 13.50
CA PRO A 143 16.47 13.35 13.35
C PRO A 143 15.04 13.55 12.80
N ALA A 144 14.59 12.71 11.86
CA ALA A 144 13.26 12.81 11.28
C ALA A 144 12.13 12.36 12.23
N LEU A 145 12.44 11.58 13.27
CA LEU A 145 11.45 11.07 14.24
C LEU A 145 10.79 12.17 15.07
N SER A 146 11.48 13.28 15.37
CA SER A 146 10.85 14.41 16.07
C SER A 146 9.77 15.05 15.21
N VAL A 147 10.09 15.32 13.94
CA VAL A 147 9.15 15.84 12.95
C VAL A 147 7.98 14.88 12.76
N TYR A 148 8.25 13.58 12.70
CA TYR A 148 7.22 12.55 12.60
C TYR A 148 6.24 12.61 13.79
N ARG A 149 6.76 12.63 15.03
CA ARG A 149 5.96 12.74 16.26
C ARG A 149 5.06 13.97 16.28
N ASP A 150 5.57 15.10 15.82
CA ASP A 150 4.85 16.37 15.85
C ASP A 150 3.83 16.50 14.72
N SER A 151 3.89 15.63 13.71
CA SER A 151 3.00 15.62 12.54
C SER A 151 2.18 14.33 12.48
N PHE A 152 2.58 13.37 11.64
CA PHE A 152 1.83 12.14 11.36
C PHE A 152 1.71 11.22 12.60
N GLY A 153 2.63 11.33 13.56
CA GLY A 153 2.63 10.62 14.84
C GLY A 153 1.37 10.81 15.68
N LYS A 154 0.56 11.84 15.41
CA LYS A 154 -0.70 12.11 16.11
C LYS A 154 -1.89 11.31 15.58
N VAL A 155 -1.74 10.64 14.44
CA VAL A 155 -2.85 9.89 13.81
C VAL A 155 -2.96 8.50 14.44
N GLU A 156 -4.05 8.23 15.15
CA GLU A 156 -4.20 6.94 15.84
C GLU A 156 -4.34 5.75 14.89
N GLY A 157 -3.75 4.61 15.26
CA GLY A 157 -3.89 3.35 14.52
C GLY A 157 -3.18 3.33 13.16
N LYS A 158 -2.21 4.22 12.94
CA LYS A 158 -1.44 4.29 11.69
C LYS A 158 0.07 4.28 11.92
N GLY A 159 0.81 4.02 10.86
CA GLY A 159 2.26 3.99 10.82
C GLY A 159 2.79 4.14 9.40
N VAL A 160 4.10 4.15 9.25
CA VAL A 160 4.77 4.19 7.94
C VAL A 160 5.85 3.13 7.84
N VAL A 161 6.09 2.64 6.63
CA VAL A 161 7.32 1.95 6.26
C VAL A 161 8.14 2.91 5.42
N LEU A 162 9.20 3.46 6.00
CA LEU A 162 10.12 4.37 5.32
C LEU A 162 11.27 3.58 4.70
N GLY A 163 11.32 3.55 3.38
CA GLY A 163 12.46 3.03 2.62
C GLY A 163 13.36 4.17 2.16
N ILE A 164 14.63 4.16 2.56
CA ILE A 164 15.63 5.14 2.11
C ILE A 164 16.57 4.48 1.12
N LYS A 165 16.58 4.98 -0.12
CA LYS A 165 17.47 4.50 -1.17
C LYS A 165 18.93 4.81 -0.85
N SER A 166 19.78 3.80 -0.98
CA SER A 166 21.23 3.94 -0.90
C SER A 166 21.88 3.96 -2.29
N PRO A 167 23.11 4.49 -2.42
CA PRO A 167 23.87 4.44 -3.69
C PRO A 167 24.21 3.02 -4.16
N SER A 168 24.30 2.05 -3.24
CA SER A 168 24.68 0.66 -3.55
C SER A 168 23.54 -0.22 -4.05
N SER A 169 22.45 0.37 -4.57
CA SER A 169 21.25 -0.35 -5.02
C SER A 169 20.57 -1.19 -3.92
N LEU A 170 20.76 -0.79 -2.67
CA LEU A 170 20.03 -1.29 -1.50
C LEU A 170 19.11 -0.22 -0.96
N MET A 171 18.15 -0.63 -0.14
CA MET A 171 17.28 0.26 0.59
C MET A 171 17.29 -0.07 2.07
N ALA A 172 17.42 0.95 2.91
CA ALA A 172 17.27 0.82 4.35
C ALA A 172 15.80 1.09 4.72
N CYS A 173 15.16 0.13 5.35
CA CYS A 173 13.72 0.14 5.64
C CYS A 173 13.48 0.26 7.14
N TYR A 174 12.52 1.10 7.51
CA TYR A 174 12.15 1.36 8.90
C TYR A 174 10.64 1.35 9.02
N LYS A 175 10.12 0.43 9.84
CA LYS A 175 8.70 0.38 10.18
C LYS A 175 8.47 1.18 11.45
N ILE A 176 7.71 2.26 11.30
CA ILE A 176 7.46 3.25 12.34
C ILE A 176 5.97 3.22 12.67
N GLU A 177 5.66 2.89 13.92
CA GLU A 177 4.31 3.05 14.46
C GLU A 177 4.16 4.41 15.13
N ASN A 178 2.96 4.98 15.02
CA ASN A 178 2.63 6.18 15.76
C ASN A 178 2.70 5.93 17.28
N PRO A 179 3.26 6.88 18.05
CA PRO A 179 3.60 8.24 17.64
C PRO A 179 4.98 8.44 17.02
N GLY A 180 5.80 7.41 16.83
CA GLY A 180 7.16 7.53 16.28
C GLY A 180 8.12 6.53 16.91
N ASN A 181 7.64 5.30 17.10
CA ASN A 181 8.41 4.17 17.61
C ASN A 181 8.77 3.29 16.42
N VAL A 182 10.06 3.04 16.24
CA VAL A 182 10.52 2.13 15.18
C VAL A 182 10.51 0.73 15.73
N ILE A 183 9.61 -0.08 15.20
CA ILE A 183 9.35 -1.45 15.65
C ILE A 183 10.19 -2.47 14.91
N GLU A 184 10.66 -2.11 13.71
CA GLU A 184 11.45 -2.99 12.85
C GLU A 184 12.34 -2.16 11.93
N ALA A 185 13.56 -2.64 11.68
CA ALA A 185 14.51 -2.04 10.75
C ALA A 185 15.28 -3.13 10.01
N TRP A 186 15.41 -3.02 8.70
CA TRP A 186 16.05 -4.03 7.85
C TRP A 186 16.58 -3.40 6.55
N SER A 187 17.41 -4.15 5.83
CA SER A 187 17.81 -3.81 4.45
C SER A 187 17.00 -4.63 3.45
N SER A 188 16.70 -4.05 2.28
CA SER A 188 16.10 -4.77 1.16
C SER A 188 16.80 -4.42 -0.16
N GLY A 189 16.67 -5.32 -1.14
CA GLY A 189 17.03 -5.01 -2.52
C GLY A 189 16.01 -4.07 -3.18
N LEU A 190 16.39 -3.45 -4.30
CA LEU A 190 15.47 -2.61 -5.09
C LEU A 190 14.40 -3.40 -5.86
N SER A 191 14.58 -4.72 -6.04
CA SER A 191 13.60 -5.59 -6.72
C SER A 191 12.37 -5.89 -5.86
N GLU A 192 12.54 -5.94 -4.54
CA GLU A 192 11.47 -6.10 -3.54
C GLU A 192 11.67 -5.04 -2.45
N PRO A 193 11.32 -3.78 -2.77
CA PRO A 193 11.66 -2.64 -1.94
C PRO A 193 10.80 -2.60 -0.66
N CYS A 194 11.44 -2.83 0.51
CA CYS A 194 10.83 -2.89 1.84
C CYS A 194 9.72 -3.94 2.00
N GLY A 195 9.81 -5.06 1.28
CA GLY A 195 8.91 -6.21 1.41
C GLY A 195 7.76 -6.19 0.41
#